data_AF-A0AAD1K147-F1
#
_entry.id   AF-A0AAD1K147-F1
#
_cell.length_a   1.000
_cell.length_b   1.000
_cell.length_c   1.000
_cell.angle_alpha   90.00
_cell.angle_beta   90.00
_cell.angle_gamma   90.00
#
_symmetry.space_group_name_H-M   'P 1'
#
loop_
_entity.id
_entity.type
_entity.pdbx_description
1 polymer ?
#
loop_
_entity_poly.entity_id
_entity_poly.type
_entity_poly.pdbx_seq_one_letter_code
_entity_poly.pdbx_strand_id
1 'polypeptide(L)'
;MIKAIDVLRVMAEHKESEFEFRIYSPNTEQGYSDTELSKLPAYVEAHSTFAKLRGNEKMAIQVTEFFESDFQTIALLTMDGQLICERKAYGQPMEAINHALFEQGTYSEMVEKQFMGLRTGRTLLVPEMNESMAGGLMKEFMAWRKEGNQ
;
A
#
# COMPACT_ATOMS: atom_id res chain seq x y z
N MET A 1 5.56 1.62 -10.35
CA MET A 1 5.84 2.46 -9.17
C MET A 1 4.68 2.30 -8.22
N ILE A 2 4.98 1.91 -6.98
CA ILE A 2 3.97 1.68 -5.94
C ILE A 2 3.64 3.01 -5.26
N LYS A 3 2.35 3.28 -5.07
CA LYS A 3 1.85 4.42 -4.30
C LYS A 3 1.41 3.97 -2.91
N ALA A 4 1.25 4.93 -1.99
CA ALA A 4 0.75 4.66 -0.65
C ALA A 4 -0.57 3.86 -0.66
N ILE A 5 -1.49 4.21 -1.58
CA ILE A 5 -2.78 3.54 -1.70
C ILE A 5 -2.65 2.06 -2.11
N ASP A 6 -1.67 1.72 -2.96
CA ASP A 6 -1.44 0.33 -3.37
C ASP A 6 -1.00 -0.51 -2.17
N VAL A 7 -0.15 0.05 -1.30
CA VAL A 7 0.26 -0.63 -0.07
C VAL A 7 -0.91 -0.77 0.90
N LEU A 8 -1.68 0.30 1.12
CA LEU A 8 -2.85 0.26 2.00
C LEU A 8 -3.88 -0.78 1.53
N ARG A 9 -4.06 -0.94 0.21
CA ARG A 9 -4.90 -2.00 -0.37
C ARG A 9 -4.36 -3.39 -0.01
N VAL A 10 -3.07 -3.66 -0.25
CA VAL A 10 -2.43 -4.93 0.11
C VAL A 10 -2.59 -5.23 1.61
N MET A 11 -2.37 -4.23 2.47
CA MET A 11 -2.56 -4.40 3.92
C MET A 11 -4.01 -4.70 4.31
N ALA A 12 -4.99 -4.15 3.59
CA ALA A 12 -6.41 -4.42 3.82
C ALA A 12 -6.82 -5.82 3.34
N GLU A 13 -6.29 -6.27 2.20
CA GLU A 13 -6.53 -7.60 1.62
C GLU A 13 -5.88 -8.71 2.43
N HIS A 14 -4.72 -8.42 3.05
CA HIS A 14 -3.95 -9.34 3.89
C HIS A 14 -3.97 -8.93 5.36
N LYS A 15 -5.14 -8.57 5.88
CA LYS A 15 -5.29 -8.06 7.25
C LYS A 15 -4.85 -9.04 8.33
N GLU A 16 -4.73 -10.33 8.04
CA GLU A 16 -4.24 -11.37 8.94
C GLU A 16 -2.71 -11.44 9.05
N SER A 17 -1.99 -10.76 8.15
CA SER A 17 -0.53 -10.72 8.14
C SER A 17 0.01 -9.61 9.03
N GLU A 18 1.23 -9.80 9.54
CA GLU A 18 2.01 -8.73 10.15
C GLU A 18 2.80 -7.99 9.06
N PHE A 19 2.79 -6.65 9.13
CA PHE A 19 3.60 -5.81 8.26
C PHE A 19 4.69 -5.13 9.06
N GLU A 20 5.92 -5.18 8.58
CA GLU A 20 7.04 -4.43 9.17
C GLU A 20 7.67 -3.54 8.10
N PHE A 21 7.94 -2.29 8.45
CA PHE A 21 8.60 -1.33 7.57
C PHE A 21 9.78 -0.62 8.24
N ARG A 22 10.77 -0.33 7.40
CA ARG A 22 11.97 0.41 7.74
C ARG A 22 11.91 1.76 7.05
N ILE A 23 12.11 2.82 7.81
CA ILE A 23 12.21 4.18 7.28
C ILE A 23 13.67 4.59 7.16
N TYR A 24 13.96 5.57 6.32
CA TYR A 24 15.28 6.20 6.28
C TYR A 24 15.60 6.91 7.60
N SER A 25 16.88 7.05 7.91
CA SER A 25 17.31 7.77 9.10
C SER A 25 17.24 9.29 8.87
N PRO A 26 17.22 10.10 9.95
CA PRO A 26 17.30 11.55 9.82
C PRO A 26 18.54 12.04 9.05
N ASN A 27 19.65 11.30 9.10
CA ASN A 27 20.85 11.64 8.32
C ASN A 27 20.56 11.55 6.83
N THR A 28 19.83 10.52 6.41
CA THR A 28 19.43 10.34 5.01
C THR A 28 18.45 11.42 4.57
N GLU A 29 17.47 11.76 5.41
CA GLU A 29 16.52 12.84 5.12
C GLU A 29 17.21 14.22 5.01
N GLN A 30 18.31 14.41 5.72
CA GLN A 30 19.15 15.62 5.67
C GLN A 30 20.20 15.59 4.54
N GLY A 31 20.28 14.51 3.76
CA GLY A 31 21.19 14.37 2.62
C GLY A 31 22.63 14.00 2.99
N TYR A 32 22.88 13.52 4.21
CA TYR A 32 24.19 13.02 4.63
C TYR A 32 24.44 11.56 4.23
N SER A 33 23.39 10.85 3.81
CA SER A 33 23.42 9.50 3.27
C SER A 33 22.26 9.33 2.29
N ASP A 34 22.36 8.38 1.36
CA ASP A 34 21.26 8.08 0.43
C ASP A 34 20.43 6.88 0.87
N THR A 35 20.98 6.04 1.77
CA THR A 35 20.43 4.71 2.08
C THR A 35 20.45 4.34 3.56
N GLU A 36 20.91 5.23 4.45
CA GLU A 36 20.93 4.94 5.88
C GLU A 36 19.50 4.81 6.43
N LEU A 37 19.25 3.71 7.16
CA LEU A 37 17.94 3.39 7.72
C LEU A 37 17.87 3.74 9.22
N SER A 38 16.67 4.04 9.70
CA SER A 38 16.41 4.23 11.12
C SER A 38 16.77 2.98 11.93
N LYS A 39 17.04 3.11 13.23
CA LYS A 39 17.46 1.94 14.04
C LYS A 39 16.31 0.97 14.32
N LEU A 40 15.12 1.49 14.59
CA LEU A 40 13.96 0.70 15.00
C LEU A 40 12.97 0.56 13.84
N PRO A 41 12.52 -0.66 13.51
CA PRO A 41 11.43 -0.84 12.56
C PRO A 41 10.10 -0.39 13.17
N ALA A 42 9.20 0.05 12.30
CA ALA A 42 7.80 0.20 12.63
C ALA A 42 7.01 -0.99 12.08
N TYR A 43 5.90 -1.32 12.72
CA TYR A 43 5.13 -2.52 12.40
C TYR A 43 3.63 -2.29 12.61
N VAL A 44 2.83 -3.08 11.90
CA VAL A 44 1.38 -3.20 12.04
C VAL A 44 1.07 -4.67 12.31
N GLU A 45 0.49 -4.93 13.48
CA GLU A 45 0.07 -6.27 13.90
C GLU A 45 -1.08 -6.78 13.02
N ALA A 46 -1.21 -8.09 12.92
CA ALA A 46 -2.38 -8.73 12.31
C ALA A 46 -3.68 -8.15 12.89
N HIS A 47 -4.59 -7.80 11.99
CA HIS A 47 -5.89 -7.18 12.21
C HIS A 47 -5.86 -5.77 12.83
N SER A 48 -4.68 -5.17 12.96
CA SER A 48 -4.52 -3.81 13.44
C SER A 48 -4.61 -2.79 12.29
N THR A 49 -5.08 -1.60 12.62
CA THR A 49 -4.99 -0.41 11.77
C THR A 49 -3.96 0.60 12.27
N PHE A 50 -3.27 0.27 13.37
CA PHE A 50 -2.26 1.13 13.98
C PHE A 50 -0.86 0.65 13.67
N ALA A 51 -0.04 1.57 13.18
CA ALA A 51 1.40 1.44 13.12
C ALA A 51 2.03 1.78 14.47
N LYS A 52 2.94 0.93 14.93
CA LYS A 52 3.69 1.08 16.18
C LYS A 52 5.19 1.02 15.89
N LEU A 53 6.00 1.63 16.74
CA LEU A 53 7.46 1.50 16.66
C LEU A 53 7.95 0.36 17.56
N ARG A 54 8.72 -0.59 17.01
CA ARG A 54 9.27 -1.71 17.78
C ARG A 54 10.20 -1.16 18.87
N GLY A 55 9.95 -1.51 20.13
CA GLY A 55 10.70 -0.98 21.28
C GLY A 55 10.15 0.32 21.88
N ASN A 56 9.14 0.95 21.26
CA ASN A 56 8.37 2.04 21.86
C ASN A 56 6.88 1.94 21.47
N GLU A 57 6.24 0.90 21.98
CA GLU A 57 4.85 0.53 21.65
C GLU A 57 3.81 1.57 22.11
N LYS A 58 4.21 2.54 22.94
CA LYS A 58 3.34 3.67 23.35
C LYS A 58 3.11 4.65 22.21
N MET A 59 3.97 4.66 21.20
CA MET A 59 3.78 5.45 19.99
C MET A 59 3.00 4.62 18.99
N ALA A 60 1.71 4.93 18.86
CA ALA A 60 0.81 4.33 17.87
C ALA A 60 0.16 5.43 17.04
N ILE A 61 0.15 5.24 15.71
CA ILE A 61 -0.47 6.15 14.74
C ILE A 61 -1.35 5.35 13.79
N GLN A 62 -2.42 5.94 13.28
CA GLN A 62 -3.23 5.29 12.27
C GLN A 62 -2.39 5.03 11.01
N VAL A 63 -2.45 3.80 10.48
CA VAL A 63 -1.64 3.42 9.32
C VAL A 63 -1.95 4.28 8.11
N THR A 64 -3.23 4.64 7.91
CA THR A 64 -3.63 5.53 6.82
C THR A 64 -3.04 6.92 6.96
N GLU A 65 -3.01 7.47 8.19
CA GLU A 65 -2.42 8.78 8.46
C GLU A 65 -0.91 8.76 8.17
N PHE A 66 -0.21 7.75 8.68
CA PHE A 66 1.22 7.58 8.45
C PHE A 66 1.57 7.42 6.96
N PHE A 67 0.81 6.62 6.21
CA PHE A 67 1.07 6.43 4.78
C PHE A 67 0.66 7.64 3.92
N GLU A 68 -0.28 8.47 4.38
CA GLU A 68 -0.60 9.73 3.70
C GLU A 68 0.49 10.79 3.93
N SER A 69 1.07 10.89 5.13
CA SER A 69 2.10 11.88 5.46
C SER A 69 3.52 11.46 5.09
N ASP A 70 3.89 10.22 5.40
CA ASP A 70 5.29 9.80 5.55
C ASP A 70 5.69 8.65 4.63
N PHE A 71 4.87 8.26 3.65
CA PHE A 71 5.19 7.15 2.73
C PHE A 71 6.54 7.31 2.00
N GLN A 72 6.97 8.55 1.74
CA GLN A 72 8.28 8.80 1.10
C GLN A 72 9.48 8.44 1.97
N THR A 73 9.28 8.40 3.30
CA THR A 73 10.32 8.01 4.28
C THR A 73 10.50 6.50 4.34
N ILE A 74 9.54 5.71 3.86
CA ILE A 74 9.61 4.26 3.87
C ILE A 74 10.64 3.79 2.82
N ALA A 75 11.60 3.01 3.30
CA ALA A 75 12.64 2.37 2.50
C ALA A 75 12.28 0.92 2.17
N LEU A 76 11.78 0.16 3.15
CA LEU A 76 11.48 -1.27 2.98
C LEU A 76 10.14 -1.59 3.62
N LEU A 77 9.40 -2.50 3.01
CA LEU A 77 8.18 -3.08 3.58
C LEU A 77 8.22 -4.59 3.44
N THR A 78 7.95 -5.27 4.54
CA THR A 78 7.85 -6.72 4.62
C THR A 78 6.45 -7.12 5.07
N MET A 79 6.00 -8.28 4.60
CA MET A 79 4.78 -8.96 5.02
C MET A 79 5.18 -10.34 5.53
N ASP A 80 4.88 -10.64 6.79
CA ASP A 80 5.29 -11.88 7.48
C ASP A 80 6.80 -12.17 7.32
N GLY A 81 7.62 -11.12 7.39
CA GLY A 81 9.08 -11.19 7.26
C GLY A 81 9.61 -11.31 5.82
N GLN A 82 8.74 -11.38 4.80
CA GLN A 82 9.15 -11.39 3.40
C GLN A 82 9.12 -9.98 2.82
N LEU A 83 10.20 -9.55 2.16
CA LEU A 83 10.27 -8.25 1.49
C LEU A 83 9.30 -8.19 0.30
N ILE A 84 8.35 -7.26 0.35
CA ILE A 84 7.31 -7.11 -0.69
C ILE A 84 7.52 -5.87 -1.56
N CYS A 85 8.07 -4.78 -1.00
CA CYS A 85 8.50 -3.62 -1.78
C CYS A 85 9.70 -2.90 -1.13
N GLU A 86 10.48 -2.23 -1.95
CA GLU A 86 11.65 -1.47 -1.53
C GLU A 86 11.81 -0.16 -2.28
N ARG A 87 12.55 0.75 -1.67
CA ARG A 87 13.07 1.96 -2.28
C ARG A 87 14.59 1.90 -2.19
N LYS A 88 15.24 1.96 -3.35
CA LYS A 88 16.70 1.79 -3.46
C LYS A 88 17.50 2.91 -2.79
N ALA A 89 16.96 4.14 -2.80
CA ALA A 89 17.55 5.31 -2.17
C ALA A 89 16.48 6.35 -1.85
N TYR A 90 16.75 7.25 -0.91
CA TYR A 90 15.81 8.31 -0.55
C TYR A 90 15.46 9.17 -1.77
N GLY A 91 14.17 9.51 -1.91
CA GLY A 91 13.64 10.24 -3.07
C GLY A 91 13.46 9.42 -4.36
N GLN A 92 13.99 8.19 -4.46
CA GLN A 92 13.69 7.28 -5.58
C GLN A 92 12.29 6.69 -5.46
N PRO A 93 11.64 6.21 -6.52
CA PRO A 93 10.33 5.58 -6.40
C PRO A 93 10.35 4.27 -5.59
N MET A 94 9.22 3.95 -4.95
CA MET A 94 8.99 2.63 -4.35
C MET A 94 8.72 1.59 -5.46
N GLU A 95 9.44 0.49 -5.43
CA GLU A 95 9.39 -0.61 -6.38
C GLU A 95 8.85 -1.87 -5.69
N ALA A 96 7.94 -2.59 -6.35
CA ALA A 96 7.49 -3.89 -5.87
C ALA A 96 8.57 -4.93 -6.11
N ILE A 97 8.83 -5.76 -5.10
CA ILE A 97 9.64 -6.98 -5.23
C ILE A 97 8.71 -8.15 -5.63
N ASN A 98 7.55 -8.23 -5.00
CA ASN A 98 6.51 -9.18 -5.37
C ASN A 98 5.42 -8.47 -6.19
N HIS A 99 5.59 -8.40 -7.51
CA HIS A 99 4.66 -7.70 -8.41
C HIS A 99 3.23 -8.23 -8.33
N ALA A 100 3.06 -9.55 -8.23
CA ALA A 100 1.74 -10.18 -8.20
C ALA A 100 0.90 -9.74 -6.99
N LEU A 101 1.55 -9.40 -5.87
CA LEU A 101 0.87 -8.92 -4.67
C LEU A 101 0.21 -7.54 -4.89
N PHE A 102 0.75 -6.73 -5.81
CA PHE A 102 0.24 -5.39 -6.09
C PHE A 102 -0.61 -5.32 -7.36
N GLU A 103 -0.80 -6.44 -8.06
CA GLU A 103 -1.68 -6.51 -9.23
C GLU A 103 -3.13 -6.36 -8.79
N GLN A 104 -3.73 -5.24 -9.16
CA GLN A 104 -5.15 -5.01 -8.93
C GLN A 104 -5.96 -5.48 -10.14
N GLY A 105 -7.02 -6.21 -9.87
CA GLY A 105 -8.02 -6.57 -10.87
C GLY A 105 -8.70 -5.34 -11.50
N THR A 106 -9.17 -5.48 -12.73
CA THR A 106 -9.76 -4.37 -13.51
C THR A 106 -11.04 -3.82 -12.86
N TYR A 107 -11.82 -4.68 -12.19
CA TYR A 107 -13.04 -4.28 -11.48
C TYR A 107 -12.71 -3.54 -10.20
N SER A 108 -11.81 -4.09 -9.39
CA SER A 108 -11.38 -3.44 -8.15
C SER A 108 -10.77 -2.07 -8.43
N GLU A 109 -9.96 -1.94 -9.49
CA GLU A 109 -9.39 -0.65 -9.90
C GLU A 109 -10.47 0.35 -10.36
N MET A 110 -11.48 -0.12 -11.11
CA MET A 110 -12.60 0.73 -11.54
C MET A 110 -13.41 1.24 -10.34
N VAL A 111 -13.72 0.37 -9.39
CA VAL A 111 -14.47 0.69 -8.17
C VAL A 111 -13.68 1.67 -7.31
N GLU A 112 -12.39 1.44 -7.10
CA GLU A 112 -11.51 2.34 -6.34
C GLU A 112 -11.49 3.74 -6.98
N LYS A 113 -11.31 3.83 -8.31
CA LYS A 113 -11.38 5.10 -9.05
C LYS A 113 -12.73 5.80 -8.88
N GLN A 114 -13.84 5.04 -8.92
CA GLN A 114 -15.18 5.56 -8.70
C GLN A 114 -15.36 6.19 -7.31
N PHE A 115 -14.96 5.48 -6.25
CA PHE A 115 -15.02 6.01 -4.88
C PHE A 115 -14.11 7.22 -4.68
N MET A 116 -12.90 7.20 -5.24
CA MET A 116 -11.98 8.34 -5.16
C MET A 116 -12.53 9.57 -5.90
N GLY A 117 -13.14 9.40 -7.08
CA GLY A 117 -13.75 10.50 -7.83
C GLY A 117 -14.95 11.11 -7.10
N LEU A 118 -15.80 10.27 -6.49
CA LEU A 118 -16.91 10.73 -5.64
C LEU A 118 -16.40 11.53 -4.43
N ARG A 119 -15.35 11.06 -3.75
CA ARG A 119 -14.78 11.74 -2.57
C ARG A 119 -14.09 13.06 -2.92
N THR A 120 -13.49 13.17 -4.10
CA THR A 120 -12.72 14.37 -4.53
C THR A 120 -13.52 15.34 -5.40
N GLY A 121 -14.77 15.02 -5.74
CA GLY A 121 -15.63 15.84 -6.60
C GLY A 121 -15.16 15.96 -8.05
N ARG A 122 -14.21 15.13 -8.49
CA ARG A 122 -13.70 15.14 -9.87
C ARG A 122 -14.57 14.27 -10.78
N THR A 123 -14.93 14.80 -11.94
CA THR A 123 -15.61 14.04 -13.00
C THR A 123 -14.69 12.92 -13.48
N LEU A 124 -15.12 11.67 -13.31
CA LEU A 124 -14.41 10.51 -13.83
C LEU A 124 -14.75 10.32 -15.30
N LEU A 125 -13.76 10.47 -16.17
CA LEU A 125 -13.83 9.99 -17.55
C LEU A 125 -13.77 8.46 -17.50
N VAL A 126 -14.92 7.82 -17.71
CA VAL A 126 -15.02 6.38 -17.90
C VAL A 126 -14.36 6.06 -19.24
N PRO A 127 -13.26 5.28 -19.29
CA PRO A 127 -12.65 4.86 -20.55
C PRO A 127 -13.67 4.09 -21.40
N GLU A 128 -13.60 4.19 -22.72
CA GLU A 128 -14.44 3.36 -23.61
C GLU A 128 -14.26 1.88 -23.26
N MET A 129 -15.37 1.22 -22.87
CA MET A 129 -15.40 -0.21 -22.55
C MET A 129 -15.09 -1.03 -23.80
N ASN A 130 -13.87 -1.55 -23.90
CA ASN A 130 -13.55 -2.60 -24.87
C ASN A 130 -13.94 -3.99 -24.31
N GLU A 131 -14.09 -4.99 -25.18
CA GLU A 131 -14.54 -6.35 -24.80
C GLU A 131 -13.62 -7.03 -23.78
N SER A 132 -12.30 -6.77 -23.85
CA SER A 132 -11.33 -7.30 -22.90
C SER A 132 -11.56 -6.75 -21.49
N MET A 133 -11.83 -5.45 -21.39
CA MET A 133 -12.12 -4.76 -20.13
C MET A 133 -13.46 -5.24 -19.57
N ALA A 134 -14.50 -5.38 -20.40
CA ALA A 134 -15.79 -5.94 -19.99
C ALA A 134 -15.67 -7.40 -19.50
N GLY A 135 -14.87 -8.22 -20.17
CA GLY A 135 -14.61 -9.61 -19.77
C GLY A 135 -13.88 -9.73 -18.43
N GLY A 136 -12.87 -8.88 -18.19
CA GLY A 136 -12.17 -8.79 -16.90
C GLY A 136 -13.10 -8.39 -15.77
N LEU A 137 -13.91 -7.33 -15.99
CA LEU A 137 -14.89 -6.83 -15.02
C LEU A 137 -15.90 -7.91 -14.60
N MET A 138 -16.48 -8.62 -15.57
CA MET A 138 -17.50 -9.65 -15.30
C MET A 138 -16.91 -10.85 -14.57
N LYS A 139 -15.68 -11.25 -14.90
CA LYS A 139 -15.02 -12.39 -14.24
C LYS A 139 -14.74 -12.09 -12.77
N GLU A 140 -14.21 -10.91 -12.47
CA GLU A 140 -13.91 -10.48 -11.10
C GLU A 140 -15.19 -10.25 -10.28
N PHE A 141 -16.21 -9.60 -10.87
CA PHE A 141 -17.51 -9.42 -10.22
C PHE A 141 -18.17 -10.76 -9.86
N MET A 142 -18.10 -11.74 -10.74
CA MET A 142 -18.64 -13.07 -10.49
C MET A 142 -17.86 -13.84 -9.42
N ALA A 143 -16.54 -13.64 -9.33
CA ALA A 143 -15.74 -14.21 -8.25
C ALA A 143 -16.09 -13.58 -6.89
N TRP A 144 -16.15 -12.25 -6.82
CA TRP A 144 -16.54 -11.51 -5.61
C TRP A 144 -17.93 -11.92 -5.09
N ARG A 145 -18.92 -12.09 -5.97
CA ARG A 145 -20.26 -12.58 -5.61
C ARG A 145 -20.26 -14.01 -5.05
N LYS A 146 -19.35 -14.87 -5.53
CA LYS A 146 -19.24 -16.27 -5.06
C LYS A 146 -18.63 -16.36 -3.67
N GLU A 147 -17.84 -15.38 -3.25
CA GLU A 147 -17.25 -15.29 -1.90
C GLU A 147 -18.28 -14.83 -0.84
N GLY A 148 -19.53 -14.55 -1.23
CA GLY A 148 -20.62 -14.27 -0.30
C GLY A 148 -20.74 -12.83 0.14
N ASN A 149 -19.97 -11.91 -0.46
CA ASN A 149 -20.12 -10.47 -0.23
C ASN A 149 -21.41 -9.96 -0.91
N GLN A 150 -22.30 -9.32 -0.14
CA GLN A 150 -23.55 -8.68 -0.58
C GLN A 150 -23.57 -7.22 -0.16
#